data_AF-A0A7I9V3M8-F1
#
_entry.id   AF-A0A7I9V3M8-F1
#
_cell.length_a   1.000
_cell.length_b   1.000
_cell.length_c   1.000
_cell.angle_alpha   90.00
_cell.angle_beta   90.00
_cell.angle_gamma   90.00
#
_symmetry.space_group_name_H-M   'P 1'
#
loop_
_entity.id
_entity.type
_entity.pdbx_description
1 polymer ?
#
loop_
_entity_poly.entity_id
_entity_poly.type
_entity_poly.pdbx_seq_one_letter_code
_entity_poly.pdbx_strand_id
1 'polypeptide(L)'
;MLAFLAIIDGMPALHIRDVSEETIASLKRRAHRHGRSVQQELRNVLDRVAAEPLTEARRKPLNLNTVDTGVAATFDRADLYGDDER
;
A
#
# COMPACT_ATOMS: atom_id res chain seq x y z
N MET A 1 -14.93 -0.48 7.64
CA MET A 1 -13.47 -0.50 7.51
C MET A 1 -13.02 0.88 7.04
N LEU A 2 -12.78 1.78 8.00
CA LEU A 2 -12.59 3.21 7.77
C LEU A 2 -11.10 3.54 7.68
N ALA A 3 -10.77 4.22 6.57
CA ALA A 3 -9.82 5.33 6.43
C ALA A 3 -8.46 5.19 7.14
N PHE A 4 -7.42 4.88 6.36
CA PHE A 4 -6.34 5.80 5.91
C PHE A 4 -6.01 7.06 6.74
N LEU A 5 -6.26 7.08 8.04
CA LEU A 5 -5.95 8.19 8.93
C LEU A 5 -4.63 7.91 9.67
N ALA A 6 -3.55 7.78 8.90
CA ALA A 6 -2.21 8.05 9.39
C ALA A 6 -1.75 9.40 8.85
N ILE A 7 -2.61 10.43 8.95
CA ILE A 7 -2.16 11.83 8.88
C ILE A 7 -1.96 12.25 10.33
N ILE A 8 -0.82 11.80 10.87
CA ILE A 8 -0.22 12.44 12.03
C ILE A 8 0.34 13.77 11.50
N ASP A 9 -0.01 14.83 12.20
CA ASP A 9 0.12 16.25 11.86
C ASP A 9 1.58 16.72 11.75
N GLY A 10 2.24 16.48 10.61
CA GLY A 10 3.57 17.00 10.32
C GLY A 10 3.99 16.72 8.87
N MET A 11 4.62 17.70 8.21
CA MET A 11 5.16 17.49 6.86
C MET A 11 6.14 16.30 6.88
N PRO A 12 5.84 15.16 6.23
CA PRO A 12 6.74 14.02 6.26
C PRO A 12 8.07 14.40 5.64
N ALA A 13 9.15 14.20 6.39
CA ALA A 13 10.51 14.50 5.97
C ALA A 13 11.23 13.21 5.58
N LEU A 14 11.74 13.16 4.36
CA LEU A 14 12.57 12.06 3.86
C LEU A 14 14.03 12.51 3.88
N HIS A 15 14.88 11.77 4.61
CA HIS A 15 16.33 11.95 4.59
C HIS A 15 16.97 10.82 3.79
N ILE A 16 17.61 11.15 2.68
CA ILE A 16 18.29 10.20 1.79
C ILE A 16 19.79 10.36 1.98
N ARG A 17 20.49 9.27 2.31
CA ARG A 17 21.95 9.22 2.46
C ARG A 17 22.60 8.58 1.25
N ASP A 18 23.92 8.73 1.14
CA ASP A 18 24.77 8.06 0.15
C ASP A 18 24.35 8.30 -1.31
N VAL A 19 23.78 9.48 -1.58
CA VAL A 19 23.45 9.92 -2.93
C VAL A 19 24.73 10.41 -3.61
N SER A 20 25.03 9.89 -4.80
CA SER A 20 26.24 10.30 -5.53
C SER A 20 26.23 11.81 -5.84
N GLU A 21 27.41 12.42 -5.80
CA GLU A 21 27.59 13.84 -6.13
C GLU A 21 27.08 14.17 -7.55
N GLU A 22 27.25 13.24 -8.49
CA GLU A 22 26.73 13.35 -9.85
C GLU A 22 25.20 13.45 -9.89
N THR A 23 24.52 12.67 -9.05
CA THR A 23 23.06 12.69 -8.92
C THR A 23 22.60 14.03 -8.34
N ILE A 24 23.26 14.51 -7.29
CA ILE A 24 22.97 15.81 -6.67
C ILE A 24 23.17 16.94 -7.69
N ALA A 25 24.27 16.92 -8.45
CA ALA A 25 24.56 17.92 -9.48
C ALA A 25 23.50 17.91 -10.60
N SER A 26 23.08 16.73 -11.03
CA SER A 26 22.03 16.56 -12.04
C SER A 26 20.67 17.09 -11.56
N LEU A 27 20.30 16.82 -10.31
CA LEU A 27 19.09 17.36 -9.68
C LEU A 27 19.15 18.88 -9.56
N LYS A 28 20.28 19.45 -9.12
CA LYS A 28 20.49 20.91 -9.05
C LYS A 28 20.31 21.58 -10.41
N ARG A 29 20.95 21.04 -11.47
CA ARG A 29 20.78 21.55 -12.85
C ARG A 29 19.33 21.47 -13.32
N ARG A 30 18.63 20.37 -13.01
CA ARG A 30 17.23 20.21 -13.38
C ARG A 30 16.33 21.22 -12.66
N ALA A 31 16.51 21.39 -11.35
CA ALA A 31 15.78 22.37 -10.55
C ALA A 31 15.98 23.80 -11.06
N HIS A 32 17.23 24.16 -11.39
CA HIS A 32 17.57 25.46 -11.98
C HIS A 32 16.85 25.69 -13.31
N ARG A 33 16.86 24.70 -14.22
CA ARG A 33 16.14 24.80 -15.51
C ARG A 33 14.63 25.01 -15.34
N HIS A 34 14.04 24.47 -14.27
CA HIS A 34 12.62 24.64 -13.98
C HIS A 34 12.30 25.85 -13.08
N GLY A 35 13.31 26.66 -12.71
CA GLY A 35 13.12 27.84 -11.87
C GLY A 35 12.61 27.53 -10.45
N ARG A 36 12.96 26.37 -9.89
CA ARG A 36 12.49 25.93 -8.56
C ARG A 36 13.63 25.40 -7.68
N SER A 37 13.35 25.25 -6.38
CA SER A 37 14.32 24.68 -5.44
C SER A 37 14.54 23.18 -5.70
N VAL A 38 15.69 22.66 -5.28
CA VAL A 38 16.00 21.21 -5.37
C VAL A 38 14.97 20.38 -4.60
N GLN A 39 14.51 20.86 -3.44
CA GLN A 39 13.49 20.18 -2.66
C GLN A 39 12.15 20.11 -3.42
N GLN A 40 11.73 21.20 -4.07
CA GLN A 40 10.51 21.19 -4.86
C GLN A 40 10.65 20.33 -6.13
N GLU A 41 11.81 20.35 -6.76
CA GLU A 41 12.14 19.46 -7.87
C GLU A 41 11.99 17.99 -7.49
N LEU A 42 12.55 17.61 -6.33
CA LEU A 42 12.47 16.25 -5.81
C LEU A 42 11.04 15.84 -5.49
N ARG A 43 10.26 16.71 -4.81
CA ARG A 43 8.84 16.47 -4.54
C ARG A 43 8.07 16.18 -5.82
N ASN A 44 8.24 17.01 -6.84
CA ASN A 44 7.53 16.85 -8.11
C ASN A 44 7.94 15.57 -8.87
N VAL A 45 9.18 15.09 -8.69
CA VAL A 45 9.61 13.78 -9.22
C VAL A 45 8.91 12.65 -8.47
N LEU A 46 8.92 12.70 -7.14
CA LEU A 46 8.30 11.67 -6.30
C LEU A 46 6.79 11.59 -6.57
N ASP A 47 6.11 12.73 -6.65
CA ASP A 47 4.67 12.81 -6.95
C ASP A 47 4.37 12.21 -8.32
N ARG A 48 5.19 12.53 -9.33
CA ARG A 48 5.02 11.98 -10.68
C ARG A 48 5.18 10.46 -10.70
N VAL A 49 6.23 9.94 -10.05
CA VAL A 49 6.49 8.50 -9.99
C VAL A 49 5.42 7.78 -9.17
N ALA A 50 4.94 8.38 -8.08
CA ALA A 50 3.87 7.82 -7.26
C ALA A 50 2.52 7.80 -7.99
N ALA A 51 2.29 8.71 -8.94
CA ALA A 51 1.11 8.73 -9.79
C ALA A 51 1.16 7.72 -10.94
N GLU A 52 2.33 7.12 -11.22
CA GLU A 52 2.41 6.04 -12.21
C GLU A 52 1.56 4.87 -11.74
N PRO A 53 0.64 4.35 -12.58
CA PRO A 53 -0.19 3.23 -12.20
C PRO A 53 0.74 2.07 -11.87
N LEU A 54 0.67 1.59 -10.63
CA LEU A 54 1.26 0.32 -10.28
C LEU A 54 0.65 -0.67 -11.26
N THR A 55 1.47 -1.22 -12.15
CA THR A 55 1.08 -2.42 -12.88
C THR A 55 0.93 -3.43 -11.78
N GLU A 56 -0.28 -3.57 -11.23
CA GLU A 56 -0.60 -4.69 -10.37
C GLU A 56 -0.23 -5.88 -11.23
N ALA A 57 0.86 -6.57 -10.88
CA ALA A 57 1.06 -7.93 -11.31
C ALA A 57 -0.24 -8.60 -10.86
N ARG A 58 -1.18 -8.77 -11.80
CA ARG A 58 -2.54 -9.22 -11.56
C ARG A 58 -2.40 -10.33 -10.55
N ARG A 59 -2.83 -10.10 -9.30
CA ARG A 59 -2.78 -11.15 -8.28
C ARG A 59 -3.47 -12.33 -8.96
N LYS A 60 -2.71 -13.42 -9.19
CA LYS A 60 -3.23 -14.55 -9.96
C LYS A 60 -4.59 -14.89 -9.33
N PRO A 61 -5.69 -14.90 -10.12
CA PRO A 61 -7.01 -15.11 -9.54
C PRO A 61 -6.95 -16.39 -8.71
N LEU A 62 -7.38 -16.29 -7.44
CA LEU A 62 -7.46 -17.45 -6.57
C LEU A 62 -8.44 -18.43 -7.22
N ASN A 63 -7.94 -19.61 -7.62
CA ASN A 63 -8.80 -20.69 -8.07
C ASN A 63 -9.34 -21.40 -6.82
N LEU A 64 -10.48 -20.93 -6.34
CA LEU A 64 -11.17 -21.54 -5.20
C LEU A 64 -11.89 -22.79 -5.69
N ASN A 65 -11.34 -23.96 -5.38
CA ASN A 65 -12.06 -25.22 -5.51
C ASN A 65 -13.04 -25.34 -4.34
N THR A 66 -14.21 -24.73 -4.48
CA THR A 66 -15.31 -24.93 -3.53
C THR A 66 -15.91 -26.30 -3.79
N VAL A 67 -15.73 -27.23 -2.86
CA VAL A 67 -16.48 -28.48 -2.83
C VAL A 67 -17.88 -28.22 -2.31
N ASP A 68 -18.87 -28.99 -2.74
CA ASP A 68 -20.20 -28.95 -2.14
C ASP A 68 -20.09 -29.44 -0.69
N THR A 69 -20.13 -28.49 0.25
CA THR A 69 -20.07 -28.77 1.70
C THR A 69 -21.45 -29.10 2.29
N GLY A 70 -22.47 -29.31 1.45
CA GLY A 70 -23.81 -29.66 1.87
C GLY A 70 -24.73 -28.46 2.06
N VAL A 71 -25.94 -28.75 2.56
CA VAL A 71 -27.06 -27.81 2.62
C VAL A 71 -26.99 -26.98 3.92
N ALA A 72 -27.35 -25.70 3.83
CA ALA A 72 -27.55 -24.87 5.02
C ALA A 72 -28.76 -25.40 5.81
N ALA A 73 -28.49 -26.15 6.86
CA ALA A 73 -29.48 -26.60 7.83
C ALA A 73 -29.26 -25.85 9.16
N THR A 74 -30.34 -25.60 9.88
CA THR A 74 -30.27 -25.14 11.26
C THR A 74 -29.85 -26.33 12.12
N PHE A 75 -28.73 -26.22 12.83
CA PHE A 75 -28.27 -27.23 13.77
C PHE A 75 -28.32 -26.67 15.19
N ASP A 76 -28.87 -27.45 16.12
CA ASP A 76 -28.73 -27.17 17.55
C ASP A 76 -27.33 -27.59 18.00
N ARG A 77 -26.75 -26.79 18.90
CA ARG A 77 -25.46 -27.10 19.51
C ARG A 77 -25.54 -28.38 20.35
N ALA A 78 -26.65 -28.61 21.03
CA ALA A 78 -26.88 -29.79 21.85
C ALA A 78 -26.87 -31.08 21.02
N ASP A 79 -27.36 -31.02 19.77
CA ASP A 79 -27.35 -32.16 18.84
C ASP A 79 -25.93 -32.52 18.38
N LEU A 80 -25.04 -31.54 18.33
CA LEU A 80 -23.68 -31.71 17.81
C LEU A 80 -22.69 -32.15 18.89
N TYR A 81 -22.92 -31.76 20.14
CA TYR A 81 -21.99 -32.00 21.24
C TYR A 81 -22.54 -32.89 22.36
N GLY A 82 -23.83 -33.23 22.33
CA GLY A 82 -24.51 -33.91 23.43
C GLY A 82 -24.59 -32.99 24.65
N ASP A 83 -25.80 -32.72 25.13
CA ASP A 83 -26.01 -31.97 26.37
C ASP A 83 -25.73 -32.86 27.59
N ASP A 84 -24.49 -33.35 27.72
CA ASP A 84 -24.01 -33.99 28.94
C ASP A 84 -23.39 -32.92 29.84
N GLU A 85 -24.24 -32.12 30.50
CA GLU A 85 -23.90 -31.35 31.70
C GLU A 85 -23.74 -32.29 32.91
N ARG A 86 -22.82 -33.26 32.84
CA ARG A 86 -22.47 -34.15 33.95
C ARG A 86 -21.10 -33.85 34.55
#